data_AF-A0A3R6S3K8-F1
#
_entry.id   AF-A0A3R6S3K8-F1
#
_cell.length_a   1.000
_cell.length_b   1.000
_cell.length_c   1.000
_cell.angle_alpha   90.00
_cell.angle_beta   90.00
_cell.angle_gamma   90.00
#
_symmetry.space_group_name_H-M   'P 1'
#
loop_
_entity.id
_entity.type
_entity.pdbx_description
1 polymer ?
#
loop_
_entity_poly.entity_id
_entity_poly.type
_entity_poly.pdbx_seq_one_letter_code
_entity_poly.pdbx_strand_id
1 'polypeptide(L)'
;MIKRLSVVIALGIALSLSACGNTGKAVNEPTEAEKVTEAIESTPEVTEEPETATEEAEELPVIYADDEEINLYLNRYNEANVGQEITADQFEPYKHHGSVHKNQIKLKTEETTISATGTKVTVYLEYKDLEQYKEAFLRFVKPFSDTDIEKCWEQVLADDTRVIEFDGFSTETSKFDGDIEYMSIYGSIE
;
A
#
# COMPACT_ATOMS: atom_id res chain seq x y z
N MET A 1 -30.97 16.34 -35.57
CA MET A 1 -30.44 15.24 -36.40
C MET A 1 -29.45 14.46 -35.56
N ILE A 2 -29.60 13.13 -35.45
CA ILE A 2 -28.63 12.28 -34.72
C ILE A 2 -27.71 11.62 -35.74
N LYS A 3 -26.42 11.96 -35.72
CA LYS A 3 -25.39 11.23 -36.47
C LYS A 3 -24.89 10.07 -35.60
N ARG A 4 -25.22 8.84 -35.98
CA ARG A 4 -24.61 7.64 -35.37
C ARG A 4 -23.19 7.50 -35.90
N LEU A 5 -22.20 7.57 -35.02
CA LEU A 5 -20.80 7.25 -35.36
C LEU A 5 -20.49 5.85 -34.83
N SER A 6 -20.36 4.88 -35.73
CA SER A 6 -20.05 3.50 -35.37
C SER A 6 -18.55 3.32 -35.22
N VAL A 7 -18.07 3.13 -34.00
CA VAL A 7 -16.67 2.73 -33.74
C VAL A 7 -16.58 1.21 -33.83
N VAL A 8 -15.62 0.71 -34.63
CA VAL A 8 -15.35 -0.72 -34.79
C VAL A 8 -14.16 -1.10 -33.92
N ILE A 9 -14.37 -1.99 -32.95
CA ILE A 9 -13.31 -2.50 -32.08
C ILE A 9 -12.62 -3.66 -32.78
N ALA A 10 -11.32 -3.52 -33.06
CA ALA A 10 -10.48 -4.59 -33.62
C ALA A 10 -9.76 -5.34 -32.49
N LEU A 11 -10.28 -6.50 -32.09
CA LEU A 11 -9.72 -7.31 -31.01
C LEU A 11 -8.54 -8.17 -31.53
N GLY A 12 -7.31 -7.68 -31.32
CA GLY A 12 -6.08 -8.38 -31.71
C GLY A 12 -5.62 -9.39 -30.66
N ILE A 13 -6.05 -10.66 -30.78
CA ILE A 13 -5.56 -11.76 -29.94
C ILE A 13 -4.31 -12.39 -30.58
N ALA A 14 -3.16 -12.27 -29.90
CA ALA A 14 -1.92 -12.97 -30.27
C ALA A 14 -1.64 -14.10 -29.28
N LEU A 15 -1.77 -15.35 -29.74
CA LEU A 15 -1.39 -16.55 -28.98
C LEU A 15 -0.13 -17.16 -29.60
N SER A 16 0.99 -17.09 -28.87
CA SER A 16 2.24 -17.78 -29.20
C SER A 16 2.55 -18.84 -28.14
N LEU A 17 2.49 -20.11 -28.52
CA LEU A 17 2.77 -21.24 -27.64
C LEU A 17 4.08 -21.94 -28.02
N SER A 18 4.81 -22.31 -26.98
CA SER A 18 5.66 -23.51 -26.86
C SER A 18 6.79 -23.75 -27.86
N ALA A 19 8.02 -23.76 -27.32
CA ALA A 19 9.03 -24.75 -27.66
C ALA A 19 9.72 -25.24 -26.37
N CYS A 20 9.67 -26.54 -26.12
CA CYS A 20 10.37 -27.18 -24.99
C CYS A 20 11.24 -28.34 -25.48
N GLY A 21 12.36 -28.56 -24.80
CA GLY A 21 13.28 -29.67 -25.06
C GLY A 21 14.45 -29.32 -26.00
N ASN A 22 15.56 -30.04 -25.96
CA ASN A 22 15.95 -31.09 -25.01
C ASN A 22 17.49 -31.18 -24.88
N THR A 23 17.98 -31.80 -23.81
CA THR A 23 19.39 -32.13 -23.62
C THR A 23 19.83 -33.32 -24.49
N GLY A 24 21.10 -33.38 -24.91
CA GLY A 24 21.63 -34.52 -25.66
C GLY A 24 23.11 -34.39 -26.10
N LYS A 25 23.98 -35.22 -25.51
CA LYS A 25 25.38 -35.49 -25.93
C LYS A 25 25.43 -36.23 -27.30
N ALA A 26 26.55 -36.52 -27.98
CA ALA A 26 27.96 -36.65 -27.56
C ALA A 26 28.94 -36.77 -28.78
N VAL A 27 30.27 -36.78 -28.50
CA VAL A 27 31.33 -37.60 -29.19
C VAL A 27 31.67 -37.22 -30.66
N ASN A 28 32.94 -37.08 -31.11
CA ASN A 28 34.29 -37.20 -30.48
C ASN A 28 35.31 -36.29 -31.28
N GLU A 29 36.65 -36.41 -31.35
CA GLU A 29 37.67 -37.46 -31.03
C GLU A 29 38.97 -36.75 -30.44
N PRO A 30 40.28 -37.14 -30.59
CA PRO A 30 41.33 -36.78 -29.60
C PRO A 30 42.65 -36.16 -30.19
N THR A 31 43.76 -36.28 -29.43
CA THR A 31 45.18 -35.96 -29.72
C THR A 31 45.57 -34.47 -29.79
N GLU A 32 46.74 -34.02 -29.31
CA GLU A 32 47.87 -34.72 -28.63
C GLU A 32 48.06 -34.27 -27.17
N ALA A 33 49.08 -34.80 -26.48
CA ALA A 33 49.45 -34.44 -25.11
C ALA A 33 50.76 -33.66 -25.06
N GLU A 34 50.86 -32.68 -24.16
CA GLU A 34 52.15 -32.26 -23.60
C GLU A 34 52.05 -32.07 -22.07
N LYS A 35 53.21 -32.08 -21.41
CA LYS A 35 53.34 -32.31 -19.97
C LYS A 35 54.23 -31.25 -19.34
N VAL A 36 53.60 -30.30 -18.63
CA VAL A 36 54.30 -29.42 -17.69
C VAL A 36 53.68 -29.60 -16.31
N THR A 37 54.53 -29.95 -15.34
CA THR A 37 54.17 -30.07 -13.92
C THR A 37 54.92 -28.99 -13.15
N GLU A 38 54.25 -27.91 -12.80
CA GLU A 38 54.76 -26.92 -11.83
C GLU A 38 53.95 -27.04 -10.55
N ALA A 39 54.63 -27.18 -9.42
CA ALA A 39 54.02 -27.19 -8.10
C ALA A 39 53.99 -25.76 -7.57
N ILE A 40 52.83 -25.13 -7.61
CA ILE A 40 52.59 -23.85 -6.93
C ILE A 40 52.24 -24.09 -5.46
N GLU A 41 52.95 -23.40 -4.59
CA GLU A 41 52.82 -23.49 -3.13
C GLU A 41 51.56 -22.75 -2.67
N SER A 42 50.55 -23.49 -2.24
CA SER A 42 49.28 -22.91 -1.79
C SER A 42 49.41 -22.25 -0.42
N THR A 43 49.60 -20.94 -0.41
CA THR A 43 49.30 -20.09 0.76
C THR A 43 47.85 -20.34 1.19
N PRO A 44 47.55 -20.57 2.48
CA PRO A 44 46.18 -20.69 2.95
C PRO A 44 45.49 -19.33 2.88
N GLU A 45 44.52 -19.20 1.97
CA GLU A 45 43.67 -18.02 1.87
C GLU A 45 42.69 -18.04 3.05
N VAL A 46 42.86 -17.10 3.99
CA VAL A 46 41.96 -16.95 5.13
C VAL A 46 40.73 -16.19 4.63
N THR A 47 39.72 -16.94 4.18
CA THR A 47 38.38 -16.39 3.96
C THR A 47 37.79 -16.02 5.30
N GLU A 48 37.86 -14.75 5.67
CA GLU A 48 37.03 -14.22 6.77
C GLU A 48 35.56 -14.30 6.31
N GLU A 49 34.73 -14.99 7.09
CA GLU A 49 33.29 -15.03 6.82
C GLU A 49 32.73 -13.61 6.93
N PRO A 50 31.88 -13.15 5.98
CA PRO A 50 31.31 -11.82 6.06
C PRO A 50 30.40 -11.74 7.28
N GLU A 51 30.79 -10.93 8.28
CA GLU A 51 29.91 -10.59 9.40
C GLU A 51 28.67 -9.90 8.85
N THR A 52 27.58 -10.66 8.70
CA THR A 52 26.27 -10.11 8.36
C THR A 52 25.81 -9.27 9.55
N ALA A 53 26.00 -7.96 9.43
CA ALA A 53 25.46 -6.99 10.37
C ALA A 53 23.96 -7.23 10.49
N THR A 54 23.53 -7.78 11.62
CA THR A 54 22.11 -7.96 11.93
C THR A 54 21.54 -6.58 12.19
N GLU A 55 20.79 -6.06 11.22
CA GLU A 55 20.00 -4.85 11.36
C GLU A 55 18.95 -5.09 12.45
N GLU A 56 19.15 -4.50 13.64
CA GLU A 56 18.12 -4.43 14.66
C GLU A 56 17.01 -3.52 14.13
N ALA A 57 15.93 -4.12 13.63
CA ALA A 57 14.74 -3.39 13.21
C ALA A 57 14.19 -2.60 14.42
N GLU A 58 14.16 -1.27 14.32
CA GLU A 58 13.64 -0.41 15.39
C GLU A 58 12.17 -0.76 15.67
N GLU A 59 11.85 -1.11 16.92
CA GLU A 59 10.48 -1.43 17.32
C GLU A 59 9.60 -0.18 17.20
N LEU A 60 8.56 -0.26 16.36
CA LEU A 60 7.63 0.85 16.12
C LEU A 60 6.95 1.31 17.41
N PRO A 61 6.83 2.63 17.65
CA PRO A 61 6.12 3.17 18.80
C PRO A 61 4.70 2.58 18.97
N VAL A 62 4.38 2.16 20.20
CA VAL A 62 3.03 1.67 20.54
C VAL A 62 2.14 2.86 20.91
N ILE A 63 1.45 3.39 19.90
CA ILE A 63 0.41 4.42 20.02
C ILE A 63 -0.92 3.76 20.42
N TYR A 64 -1.20 2.55 19.94
CA TYR A 64 -2.36 1.76 20.27
C TYR A 64 -2.00 0.29 20.47
N ALA A 65 -2.34 -0.29 21.64
CA ALA A 65 -1.89 -1.63 22.05
C ALA A 65 -2.97 -2.73 21.91
N ASP A 66 -4.11 -2.41 21.32
CA ASP A 66 -5.29 -3.28 21.24
C ASP A 66 -5.53 -3.85 19.83
N ASP A 67 -4.86 -3.30 18.81
CA ASP A 67 -4.93 -3.67 17.38
C ASP A 67 -3.63 -3.21 16.69
N GLU A 68 -2.92 -4.12 16.03
CA GLU A 68 -1.56 -3.89 15.51
C GLU A 68 -1.58 -3.10 14.19
N GLU A 69 -2.58 -3.34 13.34
CA GLU A 69 -2.76 -2.67 12.06
C GLU A 69 -3.20 -1.20 12.22
N ILE A 70 -4.04 -0.89 13.22
CA ILE A 70 -4.28 0.50 13.64
C ILE A 70 -2.99 1.14 14.18
N ASN A 71 -2.17 0.41 14.96
CA ASN A 71 -0.91 0.97 15.46
C ASN A 71 0.06 1.31 14.33
N LEU A 72 0.20 0.44 13.33
CA LEU A 72 1.02 0.67 12.15
C LEU A 72 0.49 1.87 11.33
N TYR A 73 -0.83 2.00 11.19
CA TYR A 73 -1.45 3.13 10.50
C TYR A 73 -1.19 4.47 11.21
N LEU A 74 -1.32 4.51 12.54
CA LEU A 74 -1.05 5.71 13.33
C LEU A 74 0.44 6.13 13.25
N ASN A 75 1.37 5.18 13.16
CA ASN A 75 2.78 5.48 12.94
C ASN A 75 3.04 6.08 11.55
N ARG A 76 2.57 5.44 10.47
CA ARG A 76 2.70 6.00 9.10
C ARG A 76 1.98 7.34 8.94
N TYR A 77 0.86 7.53 9.64
CA TYR A 77 0.16 8.83 9.71
C TYR A 77 1.01 9.90 10.40
N ASN A 78 1.64 9.61 11.53
CA ASN A 78 2.47 10.58 12.24
C ASN A 78 3.73 10.96 11.45
N GLU A 79 4.36 9.98 10.79
CA GLU A 79 5.50 10.20 9.88
C GLU A 79 5.13 11.14 8.72
N ALA A 80 3.97 10.91 8.09
CA ALA A 80 3.52 11.70 6.94
C ALA A 80 2.81 13.04 7.30
N ASN A 81 2.49 13.27 8.58
CA ASN A 81 1.75 14.44 9.08
C ASN A 81 2.44 15.11 10.27
N VAL A 82 3.75 15.35 10.17
CA VAL A 82 4.54 16.08 11.17
C VAL A 82 3.91 17.43 11.54
N GLY A 83 3.72 17.68 12.83
CA GLY A 83 3.00 18.82 13.40
C GLY A 83 1.47 18.66 13.47
N GLN A 84 0.92 17.52 13.05
CA GLN A 84 -0.49 17.13 13.13
C GLN A 84 -0.65 15.68 13.64
N GLU A 85 0.29 15.22 14.47
CA GLU A 85 0.40 13.85 14.96
C GLU A 85 -0.81 13.43 15.82
N ILE A 86 -1.21 12.16 15.68
CA ILE A 86 -2.21 11.51 16.52
C ILE A 86 -1.52 10.79 17.70
N THR A 87 -1.92 11.18 18.92
CA THR A 87 -1.45 10.60 20.19
C THR A 87 -2.55 9.78 20.88
N ALA A 88 -2.15 8.85 21.76
CA ALA A 88 -3.06 7.91 22.43
C ALA A 88 -4.18 8.58 23.27
N ASP A 89 -4.01 9.83 23.69
CA ASP A 89 -5.01 10.61 24.43
C ASP A 89 -6.06 11.30 23.53
N GLN A 90 -5.82 11.41 22.22
CA GLN A 90 -6.72 12.09 21.27
C GLN A 90 -7.82 11.21 20.67
N PHE A 91 -7.78 9.89 20.85
CA PHE A 91 -8.81 8.96 20.38
C PHE A 91 -9.32 8.04 21.48
N GLU A 92 -10.42 7.32 21.25
CA GLU A 92 -10.82 6.19 22.09
C GLU A 92 -11.33 4.99 21.29
N PRO A 93 -11.24 3.76 21.83
CA PRO A 93 -11.83 2.57 21.21
C PRO A 93 -13.33 2.75 20.99
N TYR A 94 -13.79 2.42 19.79
CA TYR A 94 -15.17 2.64 19.37
C TYR A 94 -16.14 1.74 20.14
N LYS A 95 -17.33 2.28 20.45
CA LYS A 95 -18.32 1.63 21.32
C LYS A 95 -19.68 1.59 20.64
N HIS A 96 -20.14 0.39 20.27
CA HIS A 96 -21.42 0.19 19.62
C HIS A 96 -22.28 -0.77 20.43
N HIS A 97 -23.52 -0.37 20.74
CA HIS A 97 -24.48 -1.12 21.57
C HIS A 97 -23.91 -1.70 22.90
N GLY A 98 -22.93 -1.04 23.50
CA GLY A 98 -22.27 -1.47 24.73
C GLY A 98 -21.09 -2.44 24.56
N SER A 99 -20.80 -2.87 23.33
CA SER A 99 -19.57 -3.59 22.97
C SER A 99 -18.45 -2.61 22.64
N VAL A 100 -17.21 -2.95 23.01
CA VAL A 100 -16.00 -2.23 22.60
C VAL A 100 -15.42 -2.93 21.38
N HIS A 101 -15.21 -2.19 20.29
CA HIS A 101 -14.57 -2.68 19.08
C HIS A 101 -13.09 -2.30 19.15
N LYS A 102 -12.22 -3.28 19.43
CA LYS A 102 -10.76 -3.04 19.52
C LYS A 102 -10.16 -2.64 18.18
N ASN A 103 -10.61 -3.26 17.11
CA ASN A 103 -10.19 -2.95 15.74
C ASN A 103 -10.79 -1.64 15.20
N GLN A 104 -11.23 -0.71 16.08
CA GLN A 104 -11.87 0.55 15.73
C GLN A 104 -11.59 1.64 16.78
N ILE A 105 -11.19 2.83 16.34
CA ILE A 105 -11.02 4.02 17.19
C ILE A 105 -11.76 5.23 16.60
N LYS A 106 -12.39 6.07 17.43
CA LYS A 106 -12.95 7.38 17.03
C LYS A 106 -12.07 8.49 17.60
N LEU A 107 -11.74 9.48 16.78
CA LEU A 107 -11.01 10.67 17.23
C LEU A 107 -11.93 11.55 18.10
N LYS A 108 -11.39 12.17 19.16
CA LYS A 108 -12.20 12.92 20.15
C LYS A 108 -12.52 14.34 19.72
N THR A 109 -11.76 14.90 18.78
CA THR A 109 -11.84 16.30 18.33
C THR A 109 -12.32 16.45 16.89
N GLU A 110 -12.49 15.34 16.16
CA GLU A 110 -12.83 15.30 14.74
C GLU A 110 -13.84 14.19 14.47
N GLU A 111 -14.66 14.36 13.43
CA GLU A 111 -15.69 13.37 13.07
C GLU A 111 -15.11 12.21 12.24
N THR A 112 -14.03 11.61 12.74
CA THR A 112 -13.24 10.57 12.06
C THR A 112 -13.16 9.28 12.88
N THR A 113 -13.46 8.15 12.23
CA THR A 113 -13.28 6.80 12.80
C THR A 113 -12.25 6.04 11.96
N ILE A 114 -11.30 5.35 12.59
CA ILE A 114 -10.33 4.46 11.93
C ILE A 114 -10.66 3.01 12.33
N SER A 115 -10.69 2.09 11.37
CA SER A 115 -11.00 0.66 11.57
C SER A 115 -10.00 -0.22 10.84
N ALA A 116 -9.48 -1.28 11.47
CA ALA A 116 -8.74 -2.35 10.80
C ALA A 116 -9.62 -3.59 10.56
N THR A 117 -9.21 -4.45 9.62
CA THR A 117 -9.75 -5.81 9.39
C THR A 117 -8.68 -6.63 8.66
N GLY A 118 -7.74 -7.21 9.43
CA GLY A 118 -6.45 -7.64 8.89
C GLY A 118 -5.67 -6.44 8.36
N THR A 119 -4.81 -6.67 7.35
CA THR A 119 -3.98 -5.63 6.70
C THR A 119 -4.79 -4.50 6.03
N LYS A 120 -6.13 -4.50 6.07
CA LYS A 120 -6.95 -3.41 5.53
C LYS A 120 -7.38 -2.42 6.60
N VAL A 121 -7.07 -1.14 6.37
CA VAL A 121 -7.55 -0.03 7.20
C VAL A 121 -8.58 0.79 6.43
N THR A 122 -9.64 1.18 7.13
CA THR A 122 -10.70 2.07 6.66
C THR A 122 -10.75 3.31 7.55
N VAL A 123 -10.74 4.49 6.94
CA VAL A 123 -10.98 5.77 7.62
C VAL A 123 -12.36 6.28 7.19
N TYR A 124 -13.26 6.45 8.15
CA TYR A 124 -14.61 6.97 7.98
C TYR A 124 -14.60 8.46 8.33
N LEU A 125 -15.09 9.31 7.43
CA LEU A 125 -15.14 10.76 7.58
C LEU A 125 -16.62 11.21 7.57
N GLU A 126 -17.05 11.90 8.64
CA GLU A 126 -18.46 12.25 8.90
C GLU A 126 -18.64 13.77 9.08
N TYR A 127 -17.98 14.57 8.23
CA TYR A 127 -17.97 16.04 8.30
C TYR A 127 -19.19 16.71 7.66
N LYS A 128 -19.29 18.04 7.81
CA LYS A 128 -20.47 18.86 7.45
C LYS A 128 -20.24 19.88 6.33
N ASP A 129 -19.00 20.07 5.90
CA ASP A 129 -18.65 20.94 4.78
C ASP A 129 -17.43 20.40 4.01
N LEU A 130 -17.28 20.91 2.80
CA LEU A 130 -16.33 20.41 1.80
C LEU A 130 -14.86 20.67 2.18
N GLU A 131 -14.58 21.74 2.92
CA GLU A 131 -13.22 22.08 3.34
C GLU A 131 -12.74 21.14 4.46
N GLN A 132 -13.61 20.81 5.42
CA GLN A 132 -13.32 19.79 6.44
C GLN A 132 -13.09 18.41 5.81
N TYR A 133 -13.91 18.00 4.83
CA TYR A 133 -13.66 16.77 4.07
C TYR A 133 -12.33 16.82 3.33
N LYS A 134 -11.95 17.95 2.73
CA LYS A 134 -10.66 18.12 2.05
C LYS A 134 -9.49 18.00 3.02
N GLU A 135 -9.49 18.74 4.13
CA GLU A 135 -8.41 18.72 5.12
C GLU A 135 -8.23 17.33 5.74
N ALA A 136 -9.32 16.62 6.00
CA ALA A 136 -9.25 15.23 6.46
C ALA A 136 -8.68 14.30 5.37
N PHE A 137 -9.20 14.36 4.14
CA PHE A 137 -8.73 13.54 3.03
C PHE A 137 -7.22 13.70 2.77
N LEU A 138 -6.73 14.93 2.70
CA LEU A 138 -5.31 15.23 2.47
C LEU A 138 -4.37 14.71 3.59
N ARG A 139 -4.86 14.51 4.81
CA ARG A 139 -4.08 13.95 5.93
C ARG A 139 -4.16 12.42 5.99
N PHE A 140 -5.36 11.85 5.82
CA PHE A 140 -5.64 10.42 6.03
C PHE A 140 -5.37 9.52 4.81
N VAL A 141 -5.14 10.07 3.61
CA VAL A 141 -4.67 9.27 2.45
C VAL A 141 -3.17 8.95 2.52
N LYS A 142 -2.33 9.87 3.00
CA LYS A 142 -0.86 9.73 2.97
C LYS A 142 -0.30 8.40 3.52
N PRO A 143 -0.84 7.77 4.59
CA PRO A 143 -0.31 6.50 5.11
C PRO A 143 -0.40 5.33 4.12
N PHE A 144 -1.17 5.49 3.04
CA PHE A 144 -1.39 4.49 2.00
C PHE A 144 -0.68 4.81 0.67
N SER A 145 -0.30 6.06 0.40
CA SER A 145 0.12 6.47 -0.95
C SER A 145 0.86 7.82 -1.01
N ASP A 146 1.97 7.85 -1.75
CA ASP A 146 2.72 9.04 -2.17
C ASP A 146 2.17 9.68 -3.47
N THR A 147 0.98 9.27 -3.92
CA THR A 147 0.33 9.85 -5.12
C THR A 147 0.03 11.35 -4.94
N ASP A 148 -0.14 12.08 -6.04
CA ASP A 148 -0.66 13.46 -6.04
C ASP A 148 -2.07 13.53 -5.42
N ILE A 149 -2.14 13.70 -4.09
CA ILE A 149 -3.38 13.60 -3.30
C ILE A 149 -4.34 14.76 -3.62
N GLU A 150 -3.82 15.96 -3.92
CA GLU A 150 -4.65 17.09 -4.38
C GLU A 150 -5.37 16.75 -5.69
N LYS A 151 -4.67 16.14 -6.64
CA LYS A 151 -5.29 15.64 -7.88
C LYS A 151 -6.22 14.44 -7.65
N CYS A 152 -5.99 13.63 -6.62
CA CYS A 152 -6.95 12.59 -6.23
C CYS A 152 -8.24 13.22 -5.68
N TRP A 153 -8.13 14.26 -4.85
CA TRP A 153 -9.27 15.03 -4.35
C TRP A 153 -10.06 15.69 -5.50
N GLU A 154 -9.40 16.31 -6.47
CA GLU A 154 -10.06 16.85 -7.67
C GLU A 154 -10.88 15.79 -8.43
N GLN A 155 -10.37 14.56 -8.53
CA GLN A 155 -11.09 13.43 -9.15
C GLN A 155 -12.28 12.96 -8.28
N VAL A 156 -12.12 12.87 -6.96
CA VAL A 156 -13.21 12.55 -6.01
C VAL A 156 -14.36 13.54 -6.09
N LEU A 157 -14.08 14.82 -6.37
CA LEU A 157 -15.14 15.81 -6.61
C LEU A 157 -15.77 15.68 -8.00
N ALA A 158 -14.95 15.51 -9.04
CA ALA A 158 -15.40 15.52 -10.43
C ALA A 158 -16.10 14.24 -10.92
N ASP A 159 -15.91 13.11 -10.24
CA ASP A 159 -16.54 11.82 -10.60
C ASP A 159 -17.76 11.50 -9.73
N ASP A 160 -18.87 11.09 -10.34
CA ASP A 160 -20.12 10.69 -9.66
C ASP A 160 -20.16 9.19 -9.31
N THR A 161 -19.10 8.44 -9.58
CA THR A 161 -18.99 7.05 -9.13
C THR A 161 -18.85 6.97 -7.61
N ARG A 162 -19.64 6.07 -7.01
CA ARG A 162 -19.65 5.85 -5.55
C ARG A 162 -18.31 5.37 -5.01
N VAL A 163 -17.51 4.66 -5.81
CA VAL A 163 -16.19 4.13 -5.42
C VAL A 163 -15.18 4.47 -6.53
N ILE A 164 -14.01 4.99 -6.12
CA ILE A 164 -12.90 5.36 -7.01
C ILE A 164 -11.63 4.68 -6.49
N GLU A 165 -10.88 4.05 -7.39
CA GLU A 165 -9.64 3.33 -7.10
C GLU A 165 -8.43 4.18 -7.51
N PHE A 166 -7.45 4.32 -6.61
CA PHE A 166 -6.18 5.00 -6.83
C PHE A 166 -5.00 4.03 -6.57
N ASP A 167 -3.76 4.49 -6.70
CA ASP A 167 -2.60 3.68 -6.34
C ASP A 167 -2.43 3.66 -4.81
N GLY A 168 -2.37 2.47 -4.21
CA GLY A 168 -2.31 2.26 -2.75
C GLY A 168 -3.65 2.37 -1.98
N PHE A 169 -4.64 3.11 -2.48
CA PHE A 169 -5.91 3.35 -1.76
C PHE A 169 -7.14 3.47 -2.67
N SER A 170 -8.32 3.34 -2.06
CA SER A 170 -9.64 3.54 -2.68
C SER A 170 -10.44 4.56 -1.87
N THR A 171 -11.43 5.21 -2.49
CA THR A 171 -12.42 6.03 -1.78
C THR A 171 -13.83 5.53 -2.03
N GLU A 172 -14.72 5.66 -1.05
CA GLU A 172 -16.17 5.62 -1.24
C GLU A 172 -16.78 6.97 -0.85
N THR A 173 -17.76 7.47 -1.62
CA THR A 173 -18.51 8.69 -1.29
C THR A 173 -20.02 8.51 -1.45
N SER A 174 -20.79 9.14 -0.56
CA SER A 174 -22.21 9.41 -0.73
C SER A 174 -22.39 10.90 -1.01
N LYS A 175 -22.99 11.24 -2.15
CA LYS A 175 -23.29 12.62 -2.56
C LYS A 175 -24.81 12.82 -2.64
N PHE A 176 -25.32 13.90 -2.05
CA PHE A 176 -26.73 14.29 -2.12
C PHE A 176 -26.85 15.77 -2.52
N ASP A 177 -27.67 16.08 -3.54
CA ASP A 177 -27.80 17.40 -4.17
C ASP A 177 -26.48 18.11 -4.59
N GLY A 178 -25.35 17.40 -4.56
CA GLY A 178 -24.00 17.87 -4.90
C GLY A 178 -23.04 17.90 -3.70
N ASP A 179 -23.56 17.89 -2.48
CA ASP A 179 -22.78 17.89 -1.24
C ASP A 179 -22.39 16.45 -0.82
N ILE A 180 -21.25 16.30 -0.14
CA ILE A 180 -20.79 15.00 0.40
C ILE A 180 -21.47 14.77 1.75
N GLU A 181 -22.32 13.75 1.85
CA GLU A 181 -22.95 13.33 3.11
C GLU A 181 -22.02 12.44 3.95
N TYR A 182 -21.16 11.67 3.27
CA TYR A 182 -20.29 10.67 3.87
C TYR A 182 -19.11 10.35 2.92
N MET A 183 -17.93 10.13 3.49
CA MET A 183 -16.76 9.61 2.78
C MET A 183 -16.06 8.53 3.60
N SER A 184 -15.52 7.52 2.92
CA SER A 184 -14.50 6.63 3.48
C SER A 184 -13.29 6.48 2.56
N ILE A 185 -12.13 6.29 3.18
CA ILE A 185 -10.85 5.99 2.54
C ILE A 185 -10.48 4.57 2.96
N TYR A 186 -10.11 3.72 2.00
CA TYR A 186 -9.69 2.34 2.23
C TYR A 186 -8.27 2.16 1.71
N GLY A 187 -7.42 1.49 2.47
CA GLY A 187 -6.09 1.10 1.99
C GLY A 187 -5.64 -0.20 2.63
N SER A 188 -4.59 -0.79 2.06
CA SER A 188 -3.89 -1.90 2.69
C SER A 188 -2.62 -1.37 3.33
N ILE A 189 -2.27 -1.87 4.51
CA ILE A 189 -1.08 -1.50 5.26
C ILE A 189 -0.27 -2.76 5.54
N GLU A 190 0.82 -2.87 4.76
CA GLU A 190 1.80 -3.95 4.70
C GLU A 190 3.18 -3.29 4.61
#